data_AF-A0A819L3Y2-F1
#
_entry.id   AF-A0A819L3Y2-F1
#
_cell.length_a   1.000
_cell.length_b   1.000
_cell.length_c   1.000
_cell.angle_alpha   90.00
_cell.angle_beta   90.00
_cell.angle_gamma   90.00
#
_symmetry.space_group_name_H-M   'P 1'
#
loop_
_entity.id
_entity.type
_entity.pdbx_description
1 polymer ?
#
loop_
_entity_poly.entity_id
_entity_poly.type
_entity_poly.pdbx_seq_one_letter_code
_entity_poly.pdbx_strand_id
1 'polypeptide(L)'
;MAESNNIIIKNARGYIGAFGSRIDKLANETSLAVGITIVPAAPYHITLITKDELRQLTTDLSDKIDTLNENATKIDTKNIFSLGLGGDPKGVCWVVIIWNAGNIFRKKYGLSTKQFHITLSNTDDHSTDKSLYSLRETFLTENLDLNTLDHLVLSYNLSDQYDQVFIYAREMCNRFPDSEKSWLRLADIARRNDQYKLAMLAYARTINLLNEQGNEKVQEYCSKKIFNCASIYTEWGCLFGENELDQIPEELKRYLLTPWSQIIRQRFVNIYSDEQPQFNQNPREHLIMPFTDPRGRHRNLGKYL
;
A
#
# COMPACT_ATOMS: atom_id res chain seq x y z
N MET A 1 4.61 -18.62 31.00
CA MET A 1 5.62 -18.86 29.95
C MET A 1 5.21 -18.04 28.76
N ALA A 2 6.06 -17.13 28.27
CA ALA A 2 5.75 -16.39 27.06
C ALA A 2 5.76 -17.39 25.89
N GLU A 3 4.58 -17.73 25.35
CA GLU A 3 4.51 -18.45 24.08
C GLU A 3 5.30 -17.62 23.07
N SER A 4 6.37 -18.20 22.54
CA SER A 4 7.17 -17.55 21.52
C SER A 4 6.26 -17.32 20.31
N ASN A 5 5.94 -16.05 20.03
CA ASN A 5 5.21 -15.60 18.84
C ASN A 5 6.09 -15.81 17.60
N ASN A 6 6.36 -17.07 17.26
CA ASN A 6 7.31 -17.43 16.23
C ASN A 6 6.57 -17.92 14.98
N ILE A 7 7.00 -17.44 13.82
CA ILE A 7 6.57 -17.92 12.51
C ILE A 7 7.79 -18.58 11.86
N ILE A 8 7.65 -19.85 11.50
CA ILE A 8 8.68 -20.64 10.84
C ILE A 8 8.21 -20.92 9.43
N ILE A 9 9.03 -20.52 8.46
CA ILE A 9 8.82 -20.85 7.05
C ILE A 9 9.64 -22.08 6.73
N LYS A 10 9.02 -23.10 6.14
CA LYS A 10 9.70 -24.35 5.78
C LYS A 10 9.01 -25.06 4.63
N ASN A 11 9.77 -25.92 3.94
CA ASN A 11 9.23 -26.95 3.09
C ASN A 11 8.53 -28.01 3.95
N ALA A 12 7.26 -28.29 3.63
CA ALA A 12 6.48 -29.35 4.23
C ALA A 12 5.73 -30.09 3.13
N ARG A 13 5.94 -31.40 3.00
CA ARG A 13 5.14 -32.27 2.09
C ARG A 13 5.08 -31.75 0.64
N GLY A 14 6.17 -31.14 0.16
CA GLY A 14 6.30 -30.66 -1.22
C GLY A 14 5.76 -29.26 -1.48
N TYR A 15 5.45 -28.46 -0.47
CA TYR A 15 5.11 -27.03 -0.61
C TYR A 15 5.91 -26.21 0.42
N ILE A 16 6.09 -24.92 0.17
CA ILE A 16 6.71 -24.01 1.17
C ILE A 16 5.60 -23.24 1.85
N GLY A 17 5.54 -23.32 3.18
CA GLY A 17 4.51 -22.67 3.99
C GLY A 17 5.07 -21.99 5.22
N ALA A 18 4.31 -21.02 5.74
CA ALA A 18 4.53 -20.38 7.03
C ALA A 18 3.67 -21.05 8.10
N PHE A 19 4.29 -21.42 9.22
CA PHE A 19 3.70 -22.17 10.32
C PHE A 19 4.06 -21.53 11.66
N GLY A 20 3.37 -21.92 12.74
CA GLY A 20 3.77 -21.59 14.11
C GLY A 20 2.66 -20.93 14.92
N SER A 21 2.92 -20.72 16.21
CA SER A 21 1.95 -20.26 17.21
C SER A 21 1.24 -18.96 16.81
N ARG A 22 1.92 -18.04 16.13
CA ARG A 22 1.30 -16.79 15.65
C ARG A 22 0.29 -17.04 14.52
N ILE A 23 0.55 -18.01 13.63
CA ILE A 23 -0.43 -18.42 12.60
C ILE A 23 -1.63 -19.08 13.25
N ASP A 24 -1.39 -19.97 14.22
CA ASP A 24 -2.46 -20.62 14.98
C ASP A 24 -3.30 -19.60 15.74
N LYS A 25 -2.65 -18.60 16.35
CA LYS A 25 -3.31 -17.49 17.05
C LYS A 25 -4.22 -16.70 16.11
N LEU A 26 -3.74 -16.30 14.93
CA LEU A 26 -4.55 -15.57 13.94
C LEU A 26 -5.79 -16.38 13.52
N ALA A 27 -5.61 -17.69 13.30
CA ALA A 27 -6.70 -18.60 12.96
C ALA A 27 -7.75 -18.69 14.08
N ASN A 28 -7.29 -18.90 15.31
CA ASN A 28 -8.15 -19.06 16.48
C ASN A 28 -8.87 -17.76 16.87
N GLU A 29 -8.18 -16.61 16.89
CA GLU A 29 -8.79 -15.31 17.17
C GLU A 29 -9.88 -14.98 16.16
N THR A 30 -9.61 -15.21 14.86
CA THR A 30 -10.61 -14.98 13.81
C THR A 30 -11.79 -15.92 13.95
N SER A 31 -11.56 -17.21 14.27
CA SER A 31 -12.63 -18.21 14.45
C SER A 31 -13.50 -17.92 15.68
N LEU A 32 -12.90 -17.49 16.79
CA LEU A 32 -13.61 -17.12 18.01
C LEU A 32 -14.48 -15.88 17.82
N ALA A 33 -13.98 -14.86 17.11
CA ALA A 33 -14.71 -13.62 16.86
C ALA A 33 -16.06 -13.83 16.14
N VAL A 34 -16.14 -14.89 15.34
CA VAL A 34 -17.32 -15.27 14.53
C VAL A 34 -18.10 -16.45 15.13
N GLY A 35 -17.74 -16.92 16.33
CA GLY A 35 -18.44 -17.99 17.03
C GLY A 35 -18.27 -19.38 16.41
N ILE A 36 -17.16 -19.63 15.71
CA ILE A 36 -16.86 -20.91 15.08
C ILE A 36 -15.82 -21.66 15.90
N THR A 37 -16.11 -22.91 16.22
CA THR A 37 -15.14 -23.83 16.82
C THR A 37 -14.81 -24.93 15.82
N ILE A 38 -13.69 -24.79 15.13
CA ILE A 38 -13.17 -25.84 14.25
C ILE A 38 -11.91 -26.42 14.89
N VAL A 39 -11.89 -27.74 15.03
CA VAL A 39 -10.69 -28.47 15.41
C VAL A 39 -9.95 -28.85 14.13
N PRO A 40 -8.77 -28.27 13.87
CA PRO A 40 -8.08 -28.50 12.62
C PRO A 40 -7.45 -29.91 12.62
N ALA A 41 -7.58 -30.64 11.51
CA ALA A 41 -6.95 -31.95 11.34
C ALA A 41 -5.42 -31.88 11.17
N ALA A 42 -4.88 -30.70 10.90
CA ALA A 42 -3.45 -30.42 10.73
C ALA A 42 -3.11 -29.01 11.24
N PRO A 43 -1.83 -28.71 11.55
CA PRO A 43 -1.44 -27.36 11.95
C PRO A 43 -1.85 -26.30 10.92
N TYR A 44 -2.29 -25.14 11.41
CA TYR A 44 -2.61 -24.02 10.54
C TYR A 44 -1.35 -23.53 9.83
N HIS A 45 -1.53 -23.11 8.58
CA HIS A 45 -0.43 -22.63 7.77
C HIS A 45 -0.91 -21.67 6.69
N ILE A 46 0.02 -20.84 6.21
CA ILE A 46 -0.14 -20.05 5.00
C ILE A 46 0.74 -20.68 3.93
N THR A 47 0.16 -21.11 2.80
CA THR A 47 0.94 -21.61 1.67
C THR A 47 1.61 -20.46 0.93
N LEU A 48 2.94 -20.41 0.93
CA LEU A 48 3.73 -19.42 0.20
C LEU A 48 3.99 -19.84 -1.25
N ILE A 49 4.40 -21.09 -1.44
CA ILE A 49 4.60 -21.74 -2.76
C ILE A 49 3.85 -23.06 -2.73
N THR A 50 2.96 -23.27 -3.68
CA THR A 50 2.18 -24.51 -3.84
C THR A 50 3.05 -25.67 -4.34
N LYS A 51 2.51 -26.89 -4.32
CA LYS A 51 3.25 -28.07 -4.81
C LYS A 51 3.61 -27.97 -6.29
N ASP A 52 2.70 -27.47 -7.10
CA ASP A 52 2.91 -27.39 -8.54
C ASP A 52 3.87 -26.25 -8.91
N GLU A 53 3.76 -25.10 -8.22
CA GLU A 53 4.73 -24.01 -8.36
C GLU A 53 6.14 -24.45 -7.92
N LEU A 54 6.26 -25.22 -6.83
CA LEU A 54 7.56 -25.72 -6.37
C LEU A 54 8.16 -26.69 -7.39
N ARG A 55 7.36 -27.59 -7.96
CA ARG A 55 7.81 -28.49 -9.04
C ARG A 55 8.31 -27.70 -10.24
N GLN A 56 7.54 -26.72 -10.70
CA GLN A 56 7.91 -25.84 -11.81
C GLN A 56 9.24 -25.12 -11.54
N LEU A 57 9.40 -24.51 -10.36
CA LEU A 57 10.65 -23.82 -9.98
C LEU A 57 11.86 -24.76 -10.00
N THR A 58 11.69 -25.98 -9.48
CA THR A 58 12.79 -26.94 -9.35
C THR A 58 13.15 -27.65 -10.65
N THR A 59 12.20 -27.79 -11.57
CA THR A 59 12.39 -28.47 -12.86
C THR A 59 12.80 -27.49 -13.96
N ASP A 60 12.13 -26.34 -14.05
CA ASP A 60 12.31 -25.40 -15.17
C ASP A 60 13.35 -24.32 -14.85
N LEU A 61 13.35 -23.82 -13.61
CA LEU A 61 14.24 -22.73 -13.19
C LEU A 61 15.53 -23.23 -12.50
N SER A 62 15.69 -24.56 -12.38
CA SER A 62 16.85 -25.24 -11.79
C SER A 62 17.20 -24.76 -10.37
N ASP A 63 16.26 -24.12 -9.67
CA ASP A 63 16.44 -23.68 -8.30
C ASP A 63 16.48 -24.90 -7.38
N LYS A 64 17.53 -25.00 -6.57
CA LYS A 64 17.61 -26.04 -5.54
C LYS A 64 16.59 -25.77 -4.44
N ILE A 65 15.82 -26.79 -4.08
CA ILE A 65 14.81 -26.73 -3.01
C ILE A 65 15.40 -26.17 -1.71
N ASP A 66 16.62 -26.58 -1.36
CA ASP A 66 17.29 -26.13 -0.13
C ASP A 66 17.55 -24.63 -0.16
N THR A 67 18.04 -24.10 -1.29
CA THR A 67 18.29 -22.67 -1.48
C THR A 67 16.99 -21.86 -1.45
N LEU A 68 15.92 -22.37 -2.08
CA LEU A 68 14.59 -21.74 -2.01
C LEU A 68 14.10 -21.68 -0.57
N ASN A 69 14.21 -22.79 0.16
CA ASN A 69 13.77 -22.89 1.55
C ASN A 69 14.58 -21.97 2.47
N GLU A 70 15.91 -21.95 2.34
CA GLU A 70 16.80 -21.04 3.07
C GLU A 70 16.53 -19.56 2.79
N ASN A 71 16.16 -19.21 1.56
CA ASN A 71 15.76 -17.84 1.25
C ASN A 71 14.38 -17.51 1.81
N ALA A 72 13.47 -18.49 1.82
CA ALA A 72 12.14 -18.32 2.36
C ALA A 72 12.15 -18.09 3.88
N THR A 73 13.10 -18.68 4.63
CA THR A 73 13.24 -18.44 6.07
C THR A 73 13.63 -17.01 6.44
N LYS A 74 14.15 -16.23 5.48
CA LYS A 74 14.57 -14.82 5.66
C LYS A 74 13.45 -13.82 5.37
N ILE A 75 12.28 -14.27 4.93
CA ILE A 75 11.15 -13.38 4.61
C ILE A 75 10.65 -12.73 5.90
N ASP A 76 10.33 -11.43 5.85
CA ASP A 76 9.73 -10.73 6.97
C ASP A 76 8.34 -11.30 7.29
N THR A 77 8.18 -11.78 8.52
CA THR A 77 6.93 -12.31 9.06
C THR A 77 6.27 -11.37 10.08
N LYS A 78 6.88 -10.22 10.39
CA LYS A 78 6.32 -9.25 11.35
C LYS A 78 5.00 -8.67 10.87
N ASN A 79 4.88 -8.45 9.56
CA ASN A 79 3.76 -7.77 8.93
C ASN A 79 2.82 -8.77 8.21
N ILE A 80 2.21 -9.65 8.99
CA ILE A 80 1.14 -10.56 8.57
C ILE A 80 -0.14 -10.14 9.29
N PHE A 81 -1.17 -9.79 8.52
CA PHE A 81 -2.44 -9.25 9.01
C PHE A 81 -3.61 -10.14 8.60
N SER A 82 -4.53 -10.38 9.53
CA SER A 82 -5.84 -10.99 9.25
C SER A 82 -6.82 -9.89 8.86
N LEU A 83 -7.56 -10.11 7.76
CA LEU A 83 -8.66 -9.25 7.35
C LEU A 83 -10.04 -9.76 7.79
N GLY A 84 -10.10 -11.00 8.30
CA GLY A 84 -11.34 -11.63 8.74
C GLY A 84 -11.62 -12.96 8.05
N LEU A 85 -12.85 -13.44 8.25
CA LEU A 85 -13.31 -14.75 7.78
C LEU A 85 -13.92 -14.66 6.37
N GLY A 86 -13.43 -15.51 5.47
CA GLY A 86 -14.07 -15.80 4.19
C GLY A 86 -14.73 -17.18 4.15
N GLY A 87 -15.68 -17.36 3.23
CA GLY A 87 -16.36 -18.63 2.98
C GLY A 87 -17.59 -18.90 3.88
N ASP A 88 -17.98 -20.17 3.98
CA ASP A 88 -19.11 -20.62 4.81
C ASP A 88 -18.60 -21.53 5.95
N PRO A 89 -18.88 -21.21 7.24
CA PRO A 89 -18.53 -22.06 8.37
C PRO A 89 -19.09 -23.49 8.30
N LYS A 90 -20.19 -23.69 7.58
CA LYS A 90 -20.79 -25.01 7.37
C LYS A 90 -20.14 -25.79 6.23
N GLY A 91 -19.22 -25.16 5.49
CA GLY A 91 -18.51 -25.76 4.37
C GLY A 91 -17.03 -25.40 4.40
N VAL A 92 -16.57 -24.70 3.37
CA VAL A 92 -15.18 -24.26 3.26
C VAL A 92 -15.06 -22.85 3.82
N CYS A 93 -14.19 -22.66 4.80
CA CYS A 93 -13.92 -21.36 5.40
C CYS A 93 -12.44 -21.14 5.65
N TRP A 94 -12.00 -19.89 5.56
CA TRP A 94 -10.60 -19.50 5.72
C TRP A 94 -10.48 -18.10 6.31
N VAL A 95 -9.32 -17.80 6.86
CA VAL A 95 -8.92 -16.44 7.23
C VAL A 95 -8.22 -15.80 6.04
N VAL A 96 -8.66 -14.61 5.62
CA VAL A 96 -7.99 -13.84 4.57
C VAL A 96 -6.79 -13.12 5.16
N ILE A 97 -5.63 -13.24 4.51
CA ILE A 97 -4.35 -12.74 5.03
C ILE A 97 -3.68 -11.77 4.06
N ILE A 98 -3.20 -10.64 4.58
CA ILE A 98 -2.22 -9.79 3.89
C ILE A 98 -0.82 -10.18 4.33
N TRP A 99 0.03 -10.53 3.37
CA TRP A 99 1.47 -10.77 3.59
C TRP A 99 2.30 -10.29 2.39
N ASN A 100 2.58 -8.98 2.36
CA ASN A 100 3.29 -8.36 1.23
C ASN A 100 4.70 -8.90 1.03
N ALA A 101 5.42 -9.21 2.11
CA ALA A 101 6.75 -9.81 2.02
C ALA A 101 6.72 -11.18 1.33
N GLY A 102 5.66 -11.98 1.56
CA GLY A 102 5.41 -13.22 0.82
C GLY A 102 5.18 -12.97 -0.67
N ASN A 103 4.39 -11.97 -1.04
CA ASN A 103 4.16 -11.62 -2.45
C ASN A 103 5.40 -11.03 -3.15
N ILE A 104 6.23 -10.25 -2.45
CA ILE A 104 7.53 -9.79 -2.95
C ILE A 104 8.45 -10.98 -3.23
N PHE A 105 8.49 -11.95 -2.30
CA PHE A 105 9.24 -13.18 -2.49
C PHE A 105 8.74 -13.96 -3.71
N ARG A 106 7.42 -14.14 -3.86
CA ARG A 106 6.82 -14.80 -5.04
C ARG A 106 7.24 -14.13 -6.35
N LYS A 107 7.13 -12.80 -6.44
CA LYS A 107 7.55 -12.03 -7.62
C LYS A 107 9.05 -12.20 -7.94
N LYS A 108 9.92 -12.27 -6.92
CA LYS A 108 11.37 -12.50 -7.11
C LYS A 108 11.67 -13.79 -7.88
N TYR A 109 10.81 -14.80 -7.73
CA TYR A 109 10.93 -16.10 -8.40
C TYR A 109 10.00 -16.23 -9.62
N GLY A 110 9.48 -15.13 -10.15
CA GLY A 110 8.61 -15.13 -11.34
C GLY A 110 7.20 -15.68 -11.10
N LEU A 111 6.82 -15.95 -9.85
CA LEU A 111 5.46 -16.40 -9.51
C LEU A 111 4.49 -15.21 -9.46
N SER A 112 3.24 -15.44 -9.84
CA SER A 112 2.17 -14.46 -9.70
C SER A 112 1.92 -14.11 -8.23
N THR A 113 1.44 -12.90 -7.95
CA THR A 113 0.96 -12.56 -6.61
C THR A 113 -0.30 -13.37 -6.28
N LYS A 114 -0.52 -13.59 -4.98
CA LYS A 114 -1.67 -14.34 -4.49
C LYS A 114 -2.28 -13.67 -3.26
N GLN A 115 -3.58 -13.86 -3.08
CA GLN A 115 -4.27 -13.58 -1.83
C GLN A 115 -4.03 -14.74 -0.87
N PHE A 116 -3.26 -14.48 0.18
CA PHE A 116 -2.93 -15.49 1.17
C PHE A 116 -4.13 -15.78 2.07
N HIS A 117 -4.19 -17.00 2.57
CA HIS A 117 -5.22 -17.41 3.50
C HIS A 117 -4.73 -18.50 4.44
N ILE A 118 -5.44 -18.67 5.55
CA ILE A 118 -5.33 -19.82 6.44
C ILE A 118 -6.63 -20.61 6.31
N THR A 119 -6.59 -21.80 5.74
CA THR A 119 -7.76 -22.67 5.67
C THR A 119 -8.13 -23.15 7.08
N LEU A 120 -9.38 -22.93 7.47
CA LEU A 120 -9.90 -23.37 8.78
C LEU A 120 -10.62 -24.71 8.67
N SER A 121 -11.38 -24.92 7.59
CA SER A 121 -12.15 -26.15 7.36
C SER A 121 -11.26 -27.34 7.04
N ASN A 122 -11.70 -28.55 7.42
CA ASN A 122 -11.01 -29.80 7.08
C ASN A 122 -11.19 -30.18 5.60
N THR A 123 -12.21 -29.64 4.94
CA THR A 123 -12.41 -29.70 3.49
C THR A 123 -11.83 -28.45 2.86
N ASP A 124 -10.93 -28.63 1.89
CA ASP A 124 -10.40 -27.53 1.09
C ASP A 124 -10.99 -27.62 -0.33
N ASP A 125 -11.54 -26.50 -0.81
CA ASP A 125 -11.95 -26.35 -2.20
C ASP A 125 -11.05 -25.29 -2.84
N HIS A 126 -10.26 -25.72 -3.82
CA HIS A 126 -9.34 -24.87 -4.55
C HIS A 126 -10.03 -24.01 -5.63
N SER A 127 -11.31 -24.27 -5.92
CA SER A 127 -12.09 -23.52 -6.92
C SER A 127 -12.79 -22.28 -6.33
N THR A 128 -12.93 -22.20 -5.01
CA THR A 128 -13.58 -21.08 -4.34
C THR A 128 -12.68 -19.84 -4.35
N ASP A 129 -13.27 -18.66 -4.57
CA ASP A 129 -12.54 -17.40 -4.42
C ASP A 129 -12.14 -17.20 -2.95
N LYS A 130 -10.83 -17.12 -2.69
CA LYS A 130 -10.25 -16.88 -1.35
C LYS A 130 -9.66 -15.48 -1.20
N SER A 131 -10.08 -14.57 -2.07
CA SER A 131 -9.67 -13.16 -2.03
C SER A 131 -10.41 -12.37 -0.94
N LEU A 132 -10.09 -11.09 -0.82
CA LEU A 132 -10.81 -10.16 0.04
C LEU A 132 -12.32 -10.05 -0.29
N TYR A 133 -12.74 -10.35 -1.53
CA TYR A 133 -14.14 -10.30 -1.93
C TYR A 133 -14.96 -11.45 -1.34
N SER A 134 -14.28 -12.45 -0.77
CA SER A 134 -14.90 -13.59 -0.11
C SER A 134 -15.22 -13.37 1.37
N LEU A 135 -14.85 -12.21 1.92
CA LEU A 135 -15.13 -11.86 3.31
C LEU A 135 -16.64 -11.83 3.57
N ARG A 136 -17.09 -12.49 4.65
CA ARG A 136 -18.52 -12.66 4.95
C ARG A 136 -19.20 -11.40 5.45
N GLU A 137 -18.50 -10.67 6.30
CA GLU A 137 -18.94 -9.34 6.72
C GLU A 137 -18.58 -8.37 5.61
N THR A 138 -19.44 -7.37 5.38
CA THR A 138 -19.10 -6.26 4.48
C THR A 138 -17.74 -5.74 4.92
N PHE A 139 -16.73 -5.89 4.06
CA PHE A 139 -15.38 -5.47 4.40
C PHE A 139 -15.36 -3.96 4.54
N LEU A 140 -15.44 -3.49 5.78
CA LEU A 140 -15.42 -2.06 6.10
C LEU A 140 -13.97 -1.64 6.33
N THR A 141 -13.36 -1.05 5.29
CA THR A 141 -12.01 -0.49 5.41
C THR A 141 -11.90 0.57 6.50
N GLU A 142 -13.02 1.23 6.83
CA GLU A 142 -13.16 2.24 7.88
C GLU A 142 -12.64 1.79 9.27
N ASN A 143 -12.63 0.48 9.55
CA ASN A 143 -12.17 -0.07 10.82
C ASN A 143 -10.69 -0.47 10.82
N LEU A 144 -10.01 -0.47 9.67
CA LEU A 144 -8.61 -0.87 9.58
C LEU A 144 -7.70 0.21 10.16
N ASP A 145 -6.72 -0.18 10.98
CA ASP A 145 -5.67 0.74 11.39
C ASP A 145 -4.78 1.16 10.22
N LEU A 146 -3.97 2.21 10.43
CA LEU A 146 -3.07 2.76 9.43
C LEU A 146 -2.12 1.70 8.83
N ASN A 147 -1.58 0.80 9.65
CA ASN A 147 -0.61 -0.18 9.18
C ASN A 147 -1.27 -1.24 8.30
N THR A 148 -2.42 -1.74 8.72
CA THR A 148 -3.19 -2.74 7.97
C THR A 148 -3.66 -2.16 6.64
N LEU A 149 -4.10 -0.89 6.63
CA LEU A 149 -4.51 -0.20 5.42
C LEU A 149 -3.32 0.10 4.47
N ASP A 150 -2.15 0.53 4.97
CA ASP A 150 -0.93 0.67 4.16
C ASP A 150 -0.54 -0.67 3.52
N HIS A 151 -0.63 -1.75 4.28
CA HIS A 151 -0.34 -3.09 3.78
C HIS A 151 -1.38 -3.57 2.76
N LEU A 152 -2.65 -3.19 2.89
CA LEU A 152 -3.68 -3.45 1.89
C LEU A 152 -3.37 -2.71 0.58
N VAL A 153 -3.05 -1.42 0.65
CA VAL A 153 -2.64 -0.60 -0.51
C VAL A 153 -1.44 -1.22 -1.22
N LEU A 154 -0.43 -1.63 -0.47
CA LEU A 154 0.74 -2.32 -1.01
C LEU A 154 0.39 -3.65 -1.68
N SER A 155 -0.56 -4.43 -1.13
CA SER A 155 -1.01 -5.70 -1.71
C SER A 155 -1.66 -5.49 -3.08
N TYR A 156 -2.52 -4.47 -3.20
CA TYR A 156 -3.12 -4.10 -4.49
C TYR A 156 -2.08 -3.58 -5.48
N ASN A 157 -1.12 -2.78 -5.02
CA ASN A 157 -0.04 -2.28 -5.88
C ASN A 157 0.85 -3.44 -6.40
N LEU A 158 1.14 -4.42 -5.55
CA LEU A 158 1.84 -5.64 -5.96
C LEU A 158 1.02 -6.48 -6.95
N SER A 159 -0.31 -6.42 -6.90
CA SER A 159 -1.19 -7.15 -7.81
C SER A 159 -1.64 -6.32 -9.01
N ASP A 160 -1.00 -5.17 -9.23
CA ASP A 160 -1.23 -4.27 -10.35
C ASP A 160 -2.67 -3.71 -10.45
N GLN A 161 -3.39 -3.64 -9.32
CA GLN A 161 -4.76 -3.12 -9.23
C GLN A 161 -4.76 -1.63 -8.84
N TYR A 162 -4.33 -0.78 -9.75
CA TYR A 162 -4.01 0.64 -9.48
C TYR A 162 -5.22 1.51 -9.10
N ASP A 163 -6.41 1.20 -9.61
CA ASP A 163 -7.64 1.90 -9.22
C ASP A 163 -7.89 1.75 -7.71
N GLN A 164 -7.65 0.55 -7.18
CA GLN A 164 -7.89 0.22 -5.77
C GLN A 164 -6.80 0.85 -4.91
N VAL A 165 -5.55 0.87 -5.39
CA VAL A 165 -4.45 1.62 -4.75
C VAL A 165 -4.83 3.10 -4.62
N PHE A 166 -5.39 3.71 -5.67
CA PHE A 166 -5.78 5.12 -5.65
C PHE A 166 -6.90 5.40 -4.65
N ILE A 167 -7.96 4.58 -4.66
CA ILE A 167 -9.10 4.70 -3.72
C ILE A 167 -8.62 4.61 -2.28
N TYR A 168 -7.88 3.55 -1.93
CA TYR A 168 -7.45 3.33 -0.55
C TYR A 168 -6.33 4.29 -0.11
N ALA A 169 -5.45 4.74 -1.00
CA ALA A 169 -4.47 5.77 -0.66
C ALA A 169 -5.14 7.12 -0.36
N ARG A 170 -6.20 7.49 -1.08
CA ARG A 170 -7.02 8.67 -0.74
C ARG A 170 -7.69 8.50 0.62
N GLU A 171 -8.28 7.34 0.87
CA GLU A 171 -8.90 7.01 2.16
C GLU A 171 -7.89 7.12 3.32
N MET A 172 -6.67 6.59 3.13
CA MET A 172 -5.56 6.72 4.08
C MET A 172 -5.23 8.18 4.39
N CYS A 173 -5.09 9.03 3.37
CA CYS A 173 -4.79 10.45 3.55
C CYS A 173 -5.91 11.19 4.30
N ASN A 174 -7.16 10.86 4.04
CA ASN A 174 -8.29 11.48 4.71
C ASN A 174 -8.40 11.06 6.19
N ARG A 175 -8.17 9.78 6.49
CA ARG A 175 -8.28 9.22 7.84
C ARG A 175 -7.03 9.48 8.71
N PHE A 176 -5.86 9.49 8.09
CA PHE A 176 -4.56 9.63 8.75
C PHE A 176 -3.74 10.77 8.10
N PRO A 177 -4.22 12.03 8.16
CA PRO A 177 -3.62 13.17 7.46
C PRO A 177 -2.22 13.56 7.93
N ASP A 178 -1.79 13.04 9.08
CA ASP A 178 -0.46 13.26 9.66
C ASP A 178 0.51 12.10 9.37
N SER A 179 0.08 11.07 8.62
CA SER A 179 0.93 9.96 8.20
C SER A 179 1.62 10.27 6.88
N GLU A 180 2.94 10.39 6.92
CA GLU A 180 3.81 10.58 5.76
C GLU A 180 3.67 9.45 4.73
N LYS A 181 3.46 8.21 5.21
CA LYS A 181 3.26 7.03 4.35
C LYS A 181 2.00 7.15 3.50
N SER A 182 0.91 7.63 4.09
CA SER A 182 -0.38 7.82 3.39
C SER A 182 -0.19 8.73 2.18
N TRP A 183 0.43 9.89 2.39
CA TRP A 183 0.72 10.84 1.31
C TRP A 183 1.71 10.30 0.29
N LEU A 184 2.71 9.52 0.72
CA LEU A 184 3.66 8.89 -0.19
C LEU A 184 2.98 7.88 -1.12
N ARG A 185 2.08 7.04 -0.57
CA ARG A 185 1.29 6.10 -1.37
C ARG A 185 0.44 6.82 -2.40
N LEU A 186 -0.27 7.88 -1.97
CA LEU A 186 -1.09 8.69 -2.86
C LEU A 186 -0.25 9.35 -3.97
N ALA A 187 0.94 9.86 -3.62
CA ALA A 187 1.82 10.51 -4.59
C ALA A 187 2.30 9.52 -5.67
N ASP A 188 2.76 8.33 -5.26
CA ASP A 188 3.25 7.31 -6.18
C ASP A 188 2.15 6.85 -7.17
N ILE A 189 0.93 6.65 -6.69
CA ILE A 189 -0.19 6.22 -7.53
C ILE A 189 -0.76 7.36 -8.39
N ALA A 190 -0.85 8.59 -7.86
CA ALA A 190 -1.28 9.76 -8.63
C ALA A 190 -0.35 10.01 -9.81
N ARG A 191 0.97 9.93 -9.59
CA ARG A 191 1.97 10.09 -10.65
C ARG A 191 1.81 9.03 -11.74
N ARG A 192 1.46 7.80 -11.35
CA ARG A 192 1.23 6.71 -12.28
C ARG A 192 -0.02 6.92 -13.14
N ASN A 193 -1.03 7.56 -12.58
CA ASN A 193 -2.29 7.86 -13.23
C ASN A 193 -2.26 9.24 -13.94
N ASP A 194 -1.06 9.77 -14.24
CA ASP A 194 -0.85 11.07 -14.88
C ASP A 194 -1.48 12.28 -14.14
N GLN A 195 -1.77 12.13 -12.85
CA GLN A 195 -2.25 13.21 -11.98
C GLN A 195 -1.05 13.93 -11.35
N TYR A 196 -0.24 14.55 -12.20
CA TYR A 196 1.05 15.12 -11.83
C TYR A 196 0.95 16.23 -10.77
N LYS A 197 -0.12 17.03 -10.79
CA LYS A 197 -0.31 18.07 -9.76
C LYS A 197 -0.58 17.45 -8.40
N LEU A 198 -1.48 16.48 -8.35
CA LEU A 198 -1.77 15.73 -7.12
C LEU A 198 -0.52 15.04 -6.59
N ALA A 199 0.23 14.38 -7.47
CA ALA A 199 1.48 13.72 -7.12
C ALA A 199 2.50 14.68 -6.50
N MET A 200 2.74 15.82 -7.15
CA MET A 200 3.67 16.84 -6.66
C MET A 200 3.27 17.35 -5.27
N LEU A 201 2.01 17.73 -5.09
CA LEU A 201 1.51 18.25 -3.81
C LEU A 201 1.56 17.18 -2.70
N ALA A 202 1.26 15.92 -3.03
CA ALA A 202 1.32 14.82 -2.08
C ALA A 202 2.78 14.50 -1.68
N TYR A 203 3.73 14.46 -2.61
CA TYR A 203 5.16 14.33 -2.27
C TYR A 203 5.64 15.49 -1.39
N ALA A 204 5.21 16.72 -1.69
CA ALA A 204 5.54 17.89 -0.87
C ALA A 204 4.98 17.71 0.56
N ARG A 205 3.73 17.26 0.69
CA ARG A 205 3.12 16.96 1.99
C ARG A 205 3.90 15.87 2.75
N THR A 206 4.38 14.82 2.08
CA THR A 206 5.26 13.80 2.68
C THR A 206 6.54 14.41 3.26
N ILE A 207 7.22 15.29 2.50
CA ILE A 207 8.44 15.97 2.98
C ILE A 207 8.13 16.84 4.21
N ASN A 208 7.03 17.60 4.18
CA ASN A 208 6.60 18.43 5.31
C ASN A 208 6.41 17.62 6.59
N LEU A 209 5.76 16.45 6.48
CA LEU A 209 5.49 15.59 7.64
C LEU A 209 6.74 14.88 8.16
N LEU A 210 7.65 14.50 7.27
CA LEU A 210 8.94 13.92 7.66
C LEU A 210 9.82 14.91 8.44
N ASN A 211 9.64 16.23 8.27
CA ASN A 211 10.43 17.31 8.89
C ASN A 211 11.96 17.14 8.71
N GLU A 212 12.81 17.91 9.37
CA GLU A 212 14.28 17.81 9.16
C GLU A 212 14.91 16.52 9.70
N GLN A 213 14.23 15.82 10.63
CA GLN A 213 14.73 14.61 11.30
C GLN A 213 14.20 13.32 10.67
N GLY A 214 13.39 13.41 9.62
CA GLY A 214 12.82 12.27 8.93
C GLY A 214 13.81 11.49 8.09
N ASN A 215 13.32 10.44 7.43
CA ASN A 215 14.11 9.58 6.57
C ASN A 215 14.62 10.34 5.32
N GLU A 216 15.91 10.68 5.32
CA GLU A 216 16.55 11.45 4.25
C GLU A 216 16.40 10.80 2.86
N LYS A 217 16.46 9.47 2.76
CA LYS A 217 16.29 8.76 1.48
C LYS A 217 14.89 8.98 0.91
N VAL A 218 13.87 8.99 1.77
CA VAL A 218 12.49 9.24 1.35
C VAL A 218 12.33 10.71 0.93
N GLN A 219 12.96 11.64 1.64
CA GLN A 219 12.94 13.05 1.28
C GLN A 219 13.62 13.32 -0.07
N GLU A 220 14.78 12.71 -0.31
CA GLU A 220 15.49 12.80 -1.59
C GLU A 220 14.65 12.20 -2.72
N TYR A 221 14.03 11.03 -2.48
CA TYR A 221 13.11 10.41 -3.43
C TYR A 221 11.94 11.34 -3.78
N CYS A 222 11.26 11.88 -2.77
CA CYS A 222 10.14 12.81 -2.97
C CYS A 222 10.60 14.07 -3.72
N SER A 223 11.77 14.61 -3.38
CA SER A 223 12.32 15.81 -4.01
C SER A 223 12.58 15.60 -5.50
N LYS A 224 13.23 14.48 -5.86
CA LYS A 224 13.43 14.08 -7.26
C LYS A 224 12.11 13.90 -7.99
N LYS A 225 11.09 13.33 -7.34
CA LYS A 225 9.77 13.12 -7.96
C LYS A 225 9.01 14.42 -8.17
N ILE A 226 9.04 15.35 -7.22
CA ILE A 226 8.48 16.69 -7.36
C ILE A 226 9.13 17.41 -8.54
N PHE A 227 10.46 17.39 -8.61
CA PHE A 227 11.20 17.98 -9.73
C PHE A 227 10.72 17.43 -11.07
N ASN A 228 10.69 16.09 -11.22
CA ASN A 228 10.23 15.47 -12.46
C ASN A 228 8.78 15.79 -12.82
N CYS A 229 7.89 15.95 -11.84
CA CYS A 229 6.50 16.36 -12.12
C CYS A 229 6.49 17.78 -12.67
N ALA A 230 7.17 18.70 -11.98
CA ALA A 230 7.04 20.12 -12.24
C ALA A 230 7.94 20.67 -13.36
N SER A 231 8.98 19.93 -13.76
CA SER A 231 9.81 20.30 -14.91
C SER A 231 9.18 19.91 -16.25
N ILE A 232 8.24 18.94 -16.27
CA ILE A 232 7.72 18.36 -17.51
C ILE A 232 6.20 18.51 -17.64
N TYR A 233 5.44 18.43 -16.54
CA TYR A 233 4.00 18.14 -16.63
C TYR A 233 3.10 19.16 -15.93
N THR A 234 3.60 19.91 -14.95
CA THR A 234 2.73 20.73 -14.11
C THR A 234 3.44 21.96 -13.57
N GLU A 235 2.68 23.01 -13.25
CA GLU A 235 3.22 24.19 -12.58
C GLU A 235 3.59 23.93 -11.12
N TRP A 236 4.40 24.81 -10.54
CA TRP A 236 4.98 24.59 -9.21
C TRP A 236 4.05 24.89 -8.04
N GLY A 237 4.12 24.05 -7.01
CA GLY A 237 3.38 24.25 -5.77
C GLY A 237 1.88 24.39 -5.98
N CYS A 238 1.31 25.42 -5.35
CA CYS A 238 -0.12 25.72 -5.45
C CYS A 238 -0.47 26.62 -6.64
N LEU A 239 0.41 26.75 -7.63
CA LEU A 239 0.07 27.38 -8.90
C LEU A 239 -0.58 26.33 -9.81
N PHE A 240 -1.76 26.61 -10.34
CA PHE A 240 -2.51 25.66 -11.17
C PHE A 240 -2.74 26.26 -12.56
N GLY A 241 -2.45 25.47 -13.60
CA GLY A 241 -2.96 25.66 -14.95
C GLY A 241 -4.38 25.12 -15.11
N GLU A 242 -4.87 25.15 -16.35
CA GLU A 242 -6.22 24.71 -16.69
C GLU A 242 -6.39 23.21 -16.40
N ASN A 243 -7.48 22.84 -15.70
CA ASN A 243 -7.85 21.46 -15.33
C ASN A 243 -6.95 20.76 -14.29
N GLU A 244 -5.87 21.38 -13.82
CA GLU A 244 -5.01 20.77 -12.78
C GLU A 244 -5.71 20.70 -11.42
N LEU A 245 -6.64 21.62 -11.16
CA LEU A 245 -7.40 21.65 -9.92
C LEU A 245 -8.36 20.45 -9.78
N ASP A 246 -8.83 19.93 -10.91
CA ASP A 246 -9.73 18.76 -10.96
C ASP A 246 -9.02 17.46 -10.56
N GLN A 247 -7.68 17.46 -10.60
CA GLN A 247 -6.88 16.35 -10.09
C GLN A 247 -6.88 16.28 -8.56
N ILE A 248 -7.30 17.33 -7.86
CA ILE A 248 -7.22 17.41 -6.40
C ILE A 248 -8.55 16.96 -5.77
N PRO A 249 -8.58 15.82 -5.06
CA PRO A 249 -9.78 15.37 -4.38
C PRO A 249 -10.27 16.40 -3.35
N GLU A 250 -11.57 16.68 -3.34
CA GLU A 250 -12.18 17.73 -2.51
C GLU A 250 -11.83 17.57 -1.03
N GLU A 251 -11.91 16.34 -0.52
CA GLU A 251 -11.62 16.00 0.87
C GLU A 251 -10.15 16.25 1.27
N LEU A 252 -9.24 16.29 0.30
CA LEU A 252 -7.81 16.48 0.52
C LEU A 252 -7.34 17.92 0.31
N LYS A 253 -8.16 18.78 -0.30
CA LYS A 253 -7.79 20.18 -0.64
C LYS A 253 -7.25 20.96 0.54
N ARG A 254 -7.88 20.83 1.72
CA ARG A 254 -7.45 21.53 2.95
C ARG A 254 -6.02 21.20 3.39
N TYR A 255 -5.48 20.05 2.98
CA TYR A 255 -4.13 19.60 3.34
C TYR A 255 -3.11 19.89 2.23
N LEU A 256 -3.54 19.83 0.97
CA LEU A 256 -2.66 19.94 -0.20
C LEU A 256 -2.48 21.36 -0.70
N LEU A 257 -3.49 22.24 -0.51
CA LEU A 257 -3.47 23.62 -0.99
C LEU A 257 -2.86 24.59 0.03
N THR A 258 -2.20 24.08 1.06
CA THR A 258 -1.46 24.91 2.01
C THR A 258 -0.14 25.39 1.39
N PRO A 259 0.27 26.64 1.63
CA PRO A 259 1.56 27.13 1.18
C PRO A 259 2.70 26.22 1.63
N TRP A 260 3.67 25.96 0.75
CA TRP A 260 4.83 25.15 1.09
C TRP A 260 5.62 25.74 2.25
N SER A 261 6.05 24.88 3.17
CA SER A 261 6.84 25.27 4.33
C SER A 261 8.22 25.78 3.92
N GLN A 262 8.91 26.45 4.85
CA GLN A 262 10.28 26.91 4.62
C GLN A 262 11.24 25.75 4.31
N ILE A 263 11.07 24.59 4.96
CA ILE A 263 11.90 23.39 4.74
C ILE A 263 11.84 22.98 3.26
N ILE A 264 10.62 22.93 2.71
CA ILE A 264 10.40 22.58 1.32
C ILE A 264 11.04 23.62 0.40
N ARG A 265 10.75 24.90 0.63
CA ARG A 265 11.30 25.99 -0.18
C ARG A 265 12.83 25.96 -0.19
N GLN A 266 13.46 25.77 0.96
CA GLN A 266 14.92 25.71 1.07
C GLN A 266 15.51 24.51 0.35
N ARG A 267 14.91 23.32 0.50
CA ARG A 267 15.33 22.12 -0.25
C ARG A 267 15.26 22.37 -1.75
N PHE A 268 14.21 23.03 -2.21
CA PHE A 268 14.04 23.35 -3.62
C PHE A 268 15.05 24.39 -4.11
N VAL A 269 15.29 25.48 -3.38
CA VAL A 269 16.38 26.43 -3.69
C VAL A 269 17.71 25.71 -3.90
N ASN A 270 18.03 24.71 -3.08
CA ASN A 270 19.26 23.93 -3.19
C ASN A 270 19.26 22.97 -4.39
N ILE A 271 18.10 22.43 -4.79
CA ILE A 271 17.97 21.58 -5.99
C ILE A 271 18.16 22.42 -7.27
N TYR A 272 17.80 23.70 -7.23
CA TYR A 272 17.86 24.60 -8.39
C TYR A 272 19.11 25.48 -8.48
N SER A 273 20.13 25.26 -7.65
CA SER A 273 21.42 25.95 -7.90
C SER A 273 21.98 25.57 -9.28
N ASP A 274 21.60 24.39 -9.78
CA ASP A 274 22.20 23.78 -10.97
C ASP A 274 21.23 23.75 -12.17
N GLU A 275 19.91 23.63 -11.96
CA GLU A 275 18.89 23.63 -13.02
C GLU A 275 17.65 24.44 -12.60
N GLN A 276 17.43 25.62 -13.18
CA GLN A 276 16.22 26.39 -12.91
C GLN A 276 14.99 25.77 -13.59
N PRO A 277 13.85 25.68 -12.88
CA PRO A 277 12.63 25.21 -13.49
C PRO A 277 12.19 26.16 -14.59
N GLN A 278 11.94 25.61 -15.78
CA GLN A 278 11.35 26.38 -16.87
C GLN A 278 9.84 26.38 -16.68
N PHE A 279 9.24 27.57 -16.78
CA PHE A 279 7.78 27.67 -16.88
C PHE A 279 7.33 26.91 -18.13
N ASN A 280 6.48 25.92 -17.94
CA ASN A 280 6.01 25.09 -19.04
C ASN A 280 4.77 25.72 -19.69
N GLN A 281 4.88 26.99 -20.05
CA GLN A 281 3.75 27.83 -20.44
C GLN A 281 3.67 28.02 -21.94
N ASN A 282 2.46 27.90 -22.47
CA ASN A 282 2.09 28.66 -23.65
C ASN A 282 1.72 30.10 -23.23
N PRO A 283 2.04 31.15 -24.02
CA PRO A 283 1.84 32.56 -23.66
C PRO A 283 0.40 33.03 -23.35
N ARG A 284 -0.59 32.13 -23.28
CA ARG A 284 -2.02 32.42 -23.12
C ARG A 284 -2.72 31.57 -22.04
N GLU A 285 -1.98 30.77 -21.28
CA GLU A 285 -2.57 29.94 -20.24
C GLU A 285 -2.82 30.76 -18.96
N HIS A 286 -4.04 30.68 -18.44
CA HIS A 286 -4.43 31.34 -17.19
C HIS A 286 -3.99 30.50 -15.99
N LEU A 287 -3.25 31.12 -15.07
CA LEU A 287 -2.84 30.50 -13.83
C LEU A 287 -3.73 30.91 -12.66
N ILE A 288 -4.05 29.95 -11.81
CA ILE A 288 -4.89 30.14 -10.64
C ILE A 288 -4.10 29.73 -9.40
N MET A 289 -4.13 30.58 -8.37
CA MET A 289 -3.68 30.25 -7.02
C MET A 289 -4.92 30.09 -6.14
N PRO A 290 -5.39 28.85 -5.87
CA PRO A 290 -6.55 28.64 -5.02
C PRO A 290 -6.21 29.07 -3.60
N PHE A 291 -6.74 30.21 -3.18
CA PHE A 291 -6.54 30.74 -1.84
C PHE A 291 -7.37 29.89 -0.85
N THR A 292 -6.73 29.00 -0.10
CA THR A 292 -7.35 28.45 1.10
C THR A 292 -7.11 29.40 2.27
N ASP A 293 -8.17 30.06 2.76
CA ASP A 293 -8.10 30.83 4.01
C ASP A 293 -7.66 29.87 5.13
N PRO A 294 -6.52 30.10 5.80
CA PRO A 294 -6.07 29.26 6.92
C PRO A 294 -7.07 29.23 8.10
N ARG A 295 -8.12 30.06 8.08
CA ARG A 295 -9.23 30.09 9.05
C ARG A 295 -10.48 29.33 8.59
N GLY A 296 -10.43 28.62 7.46
CA GLY A 296 -11.52 27.78 6.97
C GLY A 296 -12.74 28.52 6.42
N ARG A 297 -12.63 29.81 6.07
CA ARG A 297 -13.73 30.52 5.40
C ARG A 297 -13.65 30.25 3.90
N HIS A 298 -14.60 29.50 3.37
CA HIS A 298 -14.83 29.43 1.93
C HIS A 298 -15.17 30.83 1.41
N ARG A 299 -14.19 31.53 0.83
CA ARG A 299 -14.47 32.67 -0.03
C ARG A 299 -14.60 32.15 -1.44
N ASN A 300 -15.77 32.38 -2.04
CA ASN A 300 -16.00 32.18 -3.47
C ASN A 300 -14.81 32.76 -4.25
N LEU A 301 -14.16 31.93 -5.06
CA LEU A 301 -13.07 32.31 -5.94
C LEU A 301 -13.60 33.29 -6.99
N GLY A 302 -13.51 34.59 -6.67
CA GLY A 302 -13.63 35.65 -7.66
C GLY A 302 -12.44 35.54 -8.60
N LYS A 303 -12.72 35.42 -9.90
CA LYS A 303 -11.74 35.54 -10.98
C LYS A 303 -10.95 36.83 -10.78
N TYR A 304 -9.66 36.73 -10.52
CA TYR A 304 -8.76 37.86 -10.64
C TYR A 304 -8.16 37.85 -12.05
N LEU A 305 -8.31 38.99 -12.72
CA LEU A 305 -7.89 39.30 -14.08
C LEU A 305 -6.38 39.16 -14.28
#